data_AF-A0A972ZRV9-F1
#
_entry.id   AF-A0A972ZRV9-F1
#
_cell.length_a   1.000
_cell.length_b   1.000
_cell.length_c   1.000
_cell.angle_alpha   90.00
_cell.angle_beta   90.00
_cell.angle_gamma   90.00
#
_symmetry.space_group_name_H-M   'P 1'
#
loop_
_entity.id
_entity.type
_entity.pdbx_description
1 polymer ?
#
loop_
_entity_poly.entity_id
_entity_poly.type
_entity_poly.pdbx_seq_one_letter_code
_entity_poly.pdbx_strand_id
1 'polypeptide(L)'
;MRIRRENYEEFFLDYLEGNLEEKLVDEFIEFLQQNPDLKKELRSFEFYTADAVDKIFPDKERLHKEKFDSTTKFNFASVGILENDLTEEEKEEFVQYLEKHPEKQKEFE
;
A
#
# COMPACT_ATOMS: atom_id res chain seq x y z
N MET A 1 -18.00 26.47 -9.86
CA MET A 1 -17.10 27.10 -8.85
C MET A 1 -16.07 27.88 -9.63
N ARG A 2 -15.70 29.11 -9.23
CA ARG A 2 -14.73 29.90 -10.00
C ARG A 2 -13.31 29.71 -9.47
N ILE A 3 -12.34 29.63 -10.36
CA ILE A 3 -10.93 29.57 -9.99
C ILE A 3 -10.42 30.93 -9.52
N ARG A 4 -9.62 30.92 -8.46
CA ARG A 4 -9.01 32.06 -7.79
C ARG A 4 -7.67 31.67 -7.19
N ARG A 5 -6.88 32.65 -6.75
CA ARG A 5 -5.57 32.39 -6.13
C ARG A 5 -5.66 31.64 -4.79
N GLU A 6 -6.83 31.59 -4.16
CA GLU A 6 -7.00 30.85 -2.90
C GLU A 6 -7.35 29.36 -3.12
N ASN A 7 -7.72 28.96 -4.34
CA ASN A 7 -8.16 27.60 -4.64
C ASN A 7 -7.56 27.00 -5.92
N TYR A 8 -6.68 27.73 -6.64
CA TYR A 8 -6.10 27.26 -7.91
C TYR A 8 -5.31 25.95 -7.79
N GLU A 9 -4.76 25.63 -6.62
CA GLU A 9 -4.01 24.39 -6.37
C GLU A 9 -4.88 23.15 -6.57
N GLU A 10 -6.16 23.20 -6.18
CA GLU A 10 -7.11 22.10 -6.40
C GLU A 10 -7.31 21.86 -7.91
N PHE A 11 -7.52 22.93 -8.68
CA PHE A 11 -7.62 22.86 -10.14
C PHE A 11 -6.31 22.44 -10.81
N PHE A 12 -5.15 22.75 -10.22
CA PHE A 12 -3.84 22.29 -10.71
C PHE A 12 -3.75 20.79 -10.60
N LEU A 13 -4.09 20.22 -9.44
CA LEU A 13 -4.08 18.77 -9.24
C LEU A 13 -5.04 18.08 -10.20
N ASP A 14 -6.30 18.55 -10.28
CA ASP A 14 -7.29 17.97 -11.19
C ASP A 14 -6.85 18.06 -12.67
N TYR A 15 -6.23 19.18 -13.08
CA TYR A 15 -5.72 19.35 -14.43
C TYR A 15 -4.53 18.42 -14.70
N LEU A 16 -3.61 18.30 -13.74
CA LEU A 16 -2.43 17.47 -13.88
C LEU A 16 -2.82 15.98 -13.93
N GLU A 17 -3.77 15.55 -13.12
CA GLU A 17 -4.28 14.18 -13.08
C GLU A 17 -5.22 13.84 -14.24
N GLY A 18 -5.66 14.82 -15.03
CA GLY A 18 -6.62 14.63 -16.12
C GLY A 18 -8.07 14.45 -15.64
N ASN A 19 -8.36 14.82 -14.39
CA ASN A 19 -9.68 14.74 -13.75
C ASN A 19 -10.48 16.04 -13.84
N LEU A 20 -9.89 17.13 -14.34
CA LEU A 20 -10.57 18.42 -14.46
C LEU A 20 -11.74 18.35 -15.46
N GLU A 21 -12.94 18.75 -15.02
CA GLU A 21 -14.12 18.79 -15.88
C GLU A 21 -13.89 19.68 -17.11
N GLU A 22 -14.27 19.22 -18.32
CA GLU A 22 -14.07 19.96 -19.58
C GLU A 22 -14.60 21.40 -19.54
N LYS A 23 -15.72 21.63 -18.84
CA LYS A 23 -16.35 22.95 -18.70
C LYS A 23 -15.51 23.93 -17.88
N LEU A 24 -14.62 23.42 -17.02
CA LEU A 24 -13.74 24.21 -16.16
C LEU A 24 -12.36 24.40 -16.80
N VAL A 25 -12.00 23.61 -17.82
CA VAL A 25 -10.72 23.74 -18.53
C VAL A 25 -10.59 25.12 -19.19
N ASP A 26 -11.64 25.62 -19.86
CA ASP A 26 -11.58 26.94 -20.50
C ASP A 26 -11.37 28.07 -19.47
N GLU A 27 -12.08 28.01 -18.34
CA GLU A 27 -11.92 28.98 -17.24
C GLU A 27 -10.53 28.89 -16.60
N PHE A 28 -10.00 27.67 -16.46
CA PHE A 28 -8.67 27.40 -15.96
C PHE A 28 -7.58 27.98 -16.87
N ILE A 29 -7.69 27.78 -18.18
CA ILE A 29 -6.74 28.31 -19.17
C ILE A 29 -6.79 29.84 -19.20
N GLU A 30 -7.98 30.44 -19.14
CA GLU A 30 -8.12 31.90 -19.06
C GLU A 30 -7.48 32.45 -17.78
N PHE A 31 -7.70 31.80 -16.64
CA PHE A 31 -7.06 32.16 -15.37
C PHE A 31 -5.53 32.11 -15.43
N LEU A 32 -4.96 31.09 -16.07
CA LEU A 32 -3.51 30.97 -16.29
C LEU A 32 -2.95 32.03 -17.24
N GLN A 33 -3.74 32.50 -18.21
CA GLN A 33 -3.32 33.61 -19.08
C GLN A 33 -3.25 34.93 -18.31
N GLN A 34 -4.17 35.15 -17.37
CA GLN A 34 -4.16 36.34 -16.51
C GLN A 34 -3.12 36.26 -15.38
N ASN A 35 -2.62 35.06 -15.05
CA ASN A 35 -1.64 34.83 -13.98
C ASN A 35 -0.40 34.09 -14.52
N PRO A 36 0.53 34.79 -15.21
CA PRO A 36 1.68 34.17 -15.86
C PRO A 36 2.70 33.56 -14.88
N ASP A 37 2.69 33.98 -13.61
CA ASP A 37 3.44 33.38 -12.50
C ASP A 37 2.97 31.95 -12.24
N LEU A 38 1.67 31.74 -12.10
CA LEU A 38 1.08 30.41 -11.87
C LEU A 38 1.26 29.49 -13.08
N LYS A 39 1.23 30.05 -14.29
CA LYS A 39 1.56 29.30 -15.51
C LYS A 39 3.00 28.78 -15.53
N LYS A 40 3.96 29.54 -14.98
CA LYS A 40 5.36 29.08 -14.84
C LYS A 40 5.48 28.01 -13.77
N GLU A 41 4.73 28.16 -12.68
CA GLU A 41 4.66 27.18 -11.61
C GLU A 41 4.13 25.84 -12.13
N LEU A 42 2.98 25.85 -12.82
CA LEU A 42 2.40 24.65 -13.45
C LEU A 42 3.37 23.95 -14.40
N ARG A 43 4.16 24.72 -15.17
CA ARG A 43 5.19 24.16 -16.06
C ARG A 43 6.39 23.59 -15.32
N SER A 44 6.67 24.06 -14.11
CA SER A 44 7.74 23.55 -13.25
C SER A 44 7.36 22.24 -12.58
N PHE A 45 6.07 21.92 -12.50
CA PHE A 45 5.61 20.57 -12.15
C PHE A 45 5.94 19.61 -13.31
N GLU A 46 7.13 19.02 -13.26
CA GLU A 46 7.44 17.85 -14.07
C GLU A 46 6.60 16.68 -13.57
N PHE A 47 5.80 16.10 -14.47
CA PHE A 47 5.20 14.80 -14.25
C PHE A 47 6.29 13.75 -14.12
N TYR A 48 6.65 13.39 -12.90
CA TYR A 48 7.41 12.18 -12.69
C TYR A 48 6.45 10.99 -12.77
N THR A 49 6.19 10.53 -13.99
CA THR A 49 5.64 9.20 -14.18
C THR A 49 6.75 8.21 -13.85
N ALA A 50 6.62 7.48 -12.74
CA ALA A 50 7.49 6.34 -12.53
C ALA A 50 7.30 5.40 -13.72
N ASP A 51 8.39 5.04 -14.40
CA ASP A 51 8.31 4.01 -15.43
C ASP A 51 7.65 2.78 -14.81
N ALA A 52 6.68 2.21 -15.54
CA ALA A 52 6.09 0.94 -15.17
C ALA A 52 7.19 -0.12 -15.24
N VAL A 53 7.83 -0.37 -14.10
CA VAL A 53 8.87 -1.39 -14.04
C VAL A 53 8.17 -2.73 -13.98
N ASP A 54 8.26 -3.52 -15.05
CA ASP A 54 7.87 -4.93 -15.09
C ASP A 54 8.83 -5.78 -14.23
N LYS A 55 8.87 -5.50 -12.92
CA LYS A 55 9.60 -6.29 -11.94
C LYS A 55 8.72 -7.44 -11.48
N ILE A 56 8.91 -8.58 -12.13
CA ILE A 56 8.35 -9.85 -11.67
C ILE A 56 9.23 -10.36 -10.53
N PHE A 57 8.66 -10.54 -9.34
CA PHE A 57 9.27 -11.35 -8.29
C PHE A 57 8.96 -12.82 -8.61
N PRO A 58 9.96 -13.65 -9.00
CA PRO A 58 9.71 -15.00 -9.50
C PRO A 58 9.12 -15.93 -8.43
N ASP A 59 9.48 -15.73 -7.16
CA ASP A 59 9.11 -16.63 -6.07
C ASP A 59 7.95 -16.11 -5.22
N LYS A 60 6.86 -15.63 -5.85
CA LYS A 60 5.71 -15.05 -5.11
C LYS A 60 5.14 -15.97 -4.03
N GLU A 61 5.17 -17.28 -4.27
CA GLU A 61 4.74 -18.30 -3.30
C GLU A 61 5.49 -18.20 -1.97
N ARG A 62 6.76 -17.75 -1.96
CA ARG A 62 7.55 -17.57 -0.73
C ARG A 62 7.07 -16.40 0.13
N LEU A 63 6.16 -15.56 -0.37
CA LEU A 63 5.56 -14.46 0.39
C LEU A 63 4.30 -14.90 1.14
N HIS A 64 3.77 -16.09 0.87
CA HIS A 64 2.63 -16.62 1.61
C HIS A 64 3.05 -16.86 3.05
N LYS A 65 2.34 -16.19 3.96
CA LYS A 65 2.54 -16.34 5.40
C LYS A 65 1.50 -17.29 5.95
N GLU A 66 1.95 -18.28 6.70
CA GLU A 66 1.09 -19.16 7.47
C GLU A 66 0.73 -18.51 8.81
N LYS A 67 -0.31 -19.02 9.46
CA LYS A 67 -0.86 -18.48 10.72
C LYS A 67 0.21 -18.32 11.81
N PHE A 68 1.14 -19.26 11.89
CA PHE A 68 2.16 -19.33 12.93
C PHE A 68 3.53 -18.78 12.49
N ASP A 69 3.67 -18.21 11.29
CA ASP A 69 4.84 -17.39 10.94
C ASP A 69 4.88 -16.12 11.81
N SER A 70 3.72 -15.69 12.30
CA SER A 70 3.61 -14.63 13.30
C SER A 70 4.14 -15.12 14.64
N THR A 71 5.24 -14.50 15.11
CA THR A 71 5.83 -14.76 16.43
C THR A 71 4.81 -14.71 17.55
N THR A 72 3.85 -13.78 17.50
CA THR A 72 2.80 -13.66 18.53
C THR A 72 1.90 -14.89 18.55
N LYS A 73 1.48 -15.38 17.38
CA LYS A 73 0.61 -16.56 17.28
C LYS A 73 1.36 -17.84 17.61
N PHE A 74 2.61 -17.95 17.18
CA PHE A 74 3.50 -19.06 17.51
C PHE A 74 3.72 -19.17 19.02
N ASN A 75 4.09 -18.07 19.68
CA ASN A 75 4.33 -18.05 21.12
C ASN A 75 3.07 -18.37 21.91
N PHE A 76 1.92 -17.83 21.50
CA PHE A 76 0.64 -18.12 22.15
C PHE A 76 0.30 -19.61 22.07
N ALA A 77 0.42 -20.22 20.89
CA ALA A 77 0.19 -21.66 20.73
C ALA A 77 1.22 -22.50 21.50
N SER A 78 2.48 -22.08 21.52
CA SER A 78 3.54 -22.77 22.25
C SER A 78 3.25 -22.81 23.76
N VAL A 79 2.86 -21.66 24.34
CA VAL A 79 2.45 -21.58 25.75
C VAL A 79 1.19 -22.38 25.99
N GLY A 80 0.18 -22.28 25.11
CA GLY A 80 -1.07 -23.02 25.24
C GLY A 80 -0.90 -24.54 25.20
N ILE A 81 0.09 -25.07 24.45
CA ILE A 81 0.44 -26.50 24.51
C ILE A 81 1.01 -26.86 25.89
N LEU A 82 1.94 -26.05 26.42
CA LEU A 82 2.57 -26.31 27.71
C LEU A 82 1.58 -26.23 28.89
N GLU A 83 0.65 -25.29 28.82
CA GLU A 83 -0.40 -25.08 29.83
C GLU A 83 -1.62 -25.98 29.61
N ASN A 84 -1.63 -26.75 28.52
CA ASN A 84 -2.75 -27.60 28.09
C ASN A 84 -4.09 -26.83 27.96
N ASP A 85 -4.00 -25.59 27.48
CA ASP A 85 -5.11 -24.63 27.33
C ASP A 85 -5.62 -24.51 25.88
N LEU A 86 -5.01 -25.26 24.94
CA LEU A 86 -5.48 -25.34 23.55
C LEU A 86 -6.53 -26.43 23.35
N THR A 87 -7.44 -26.23 22.39
CA THR A 87 -8.33 -27.30 21.93
C THR A 87 -7.57 -28.36 21.14
N GLU A 88 -8.17 -29.54 20.97
CA GLU A 88 -7.53 -30.62 20.20
C GLU A 88 -7.31 -30.22 18.73
N GLU A 89 -8.24 -29.44 18.15
CA GLU A 89 -8.10 -28.91 16.80
C GLU A 89 -6.94 -27.92 16.68
N GLU A 90 -6.76 -27.05 17.67
CA GLU A 90 -5.67 -26.06 17.68
C GLU A 90 -4.29 -26.71 17.89
N LYS A 91 -4.23 -27.76 18.72
CA LYS A 91 -3.03 -28.57 18.90
C LYS A 91 -2.65 -29.26 17.60
N GLU A 92 -3.62 -29.89 16.94
CA GLU A 92 -3.39 -30.60 15.68
C GLU A 92 -2.90 -29.63 14.59
N GLU A 93 -3.52 -28.45 14.47
CA GLU A 93 -3.11 -27.40 13.54
C GLU A 93 -1.66 -26.93 13.81
N PHE A 94 -1.29 -26.73 15.07
CA PHE A 94 0.05 -26.28 15.45
C PHE A 94 1.11 -27.36 15.24
N VAL A 95 0.81 -28.63 15.55
CA VAL A 95 1.71 -29.76 15.28
C VAL A 95 1.95 -29.92 13.78
N GLN A 96 0.90 -29.87 12.97
CA GLN A 96 1.03 -29.94 11.50
C GLN A 96 1.89 -28.79 10.94
N TYR A 97 1.82 -27.60 11.55
CA TYR A 97 2.71 -26.49 11.20
C TYR A 97 4.17 -26.79 11.58
N LEU A 98 4.44 -27.30 12.79
CA LEU A 98 5.81 -27.65 13.20
C LEU A 98 6.44 -28.74 12.32
N GLU A 99 5.66 -29.72 11.86
CA GLU A 99 6.14 -30.76 10.94
C GLU A 99 6.56 -30.22 9.57
N LYS A 100 5.87 -29.18 9.08
CA LYS A 100 6.20 -28.50 7.81
C LYS A 100 7.36 -27.52 7.96
N HIS A 101 7.64 -27.06 9.18
CA HIS A 101 8.65 -26.05 9.50
C HIS A 101 9.66 -26.55 10.55
N PRO A 102 10.63 -27.40 10.15
CA PRO A 102 11.65 -27.94 11.07
C PRO A 102 12.46 -26.87 11.82
N GLU A 103 12.60 -25.67 11.24
CA GLU A 103 13.21 -24.51 11.87
C GLU A 103 12.44 -24.00 13.08
N LYS A 104 11.10 -24.09 13.04
CA LYS A 104 10.22 -23.69 14.13
C LYS A 104 10.10 -24.75 15.20
N GLN A 105 10.27 -26.01 14.85
CA GLN A 105 10.36 -27.10 15.83
C GLN A 105 11.54 -26.91 16.79
N LYS A 106 12.70 -26.50 16.30
CA LYS A 106 13.87 -26.18 17.14
C LYS A 106 13.68 -24.93 18.01
N GLU A 107 12.79 -24.03 17.63
CA GLU A 107 12.44 -22.83 18.41
C GLU A 107 11.45 -23.17 19.55
N PHE A 108 10.70 -24.27 19.39
CA PHE A 108 9.75 -24.79 20.36
C PHE A 108 10.39 -25.72 21.42
N GLU A 109 11.41 -26.51 21.05
CA GLU A 109 12.19 -27.38 21.95
C GLU A 109 13.06 -26.61 22.97
#